data_AF-A0A094CDX1-F1
#
_entry.id   AF-A0A094CDX1-F1
#
_cell.length_a   1.000
_cell.length_b   1.000
_cell.length_c   1.000
_cell.angle_alpha   90.00
_cell.angle_beta   90.00
_cell.angle_gamma   90.00
#
_symmetry.space_group_name_H-M   'P 1'
#
loop_
_entity.id
_entity.type
_entity.pdbx_description
1 polymer ?
#
loop_
_entity_poly.entity_id
_entity_poly.type
_entity_poly.pdbx_seq_one_letter_code
_entity_poly.pdbx_strand_id
1 'polypeptide(L)'
;MDTTIPITTKPTDPKPPRPPISEITPSLYLGDTWGGNPIKILEENSITAIVALEPNKGPIWGPPHFRAHVRPSQRLFLACLDNSTQGMLVHLEGICDFIDSQLDAEVGGPPRESDGEGYASPFPASE
;
A
#
# COMPACT_ATOMS: atom_id res chain seq x y z
N MET A 1 -39.26 -41.92 -3.65
CA MET A 1 -38.56 -41.52 -4.89
C MET A 1 -37.51 -40.53 -4.44
N ASP A 2 -36.28 -41.01 -4.23
CA ASP A 2 -35.16 -40.21 -3.76
C ASP A 2 -34.47 -39.60 -4.99
N THR A 3 -34.48 -38.28 -5.12
CA THR A 3 -33.85 -37.57 -6.23
C THR A 3 -32.56 -36.94 -5.72
N THR A 4 -31.49 -37.73 -5.73
CA THR A 4 -30.13 -37.23 -5.54
C THR A 4 -29.64 -36.58 -6.84
N ILE A 5 -29.38 -35.26 -6.81
CA ILE A 5 -28.75 -34.52 -7.90
C ILE A 5 -27.22 -34.62 -7.74
N PRO A 6 -26.45 -34.99 -8.78
CA PRO A 6 -25.00 -34.97 -8.71
C PRO A 6 -24.48 -33.52 -8.79
N ILE A 7 -23.79 -33.09 -7.73
CA ILE A 7 -23.08 -31.81 -7.70
C ILE A 7 -21.77 -32.02 -8.47
N THR A 8 -21.71 -31.56 -9.72
CA THR A 8 -20.45 -31.47 -10.46
C THR A 8 -19.65 -30.29 -9.91
N THR A 9 -18.75 -30.56 -8.97
CA THR A 9 -17.70 -29.61 -8.58
C THR A 9 -16.67 -29.53 -9.70
N LYS A 10 -16.57 -28.37 -10.34
CA LYS A 10 -15.46 -28.02 -11.22
C LYS A 10 -14.14 -28.19 -10.43
N PRO A 11 -13.12 -28.88 -10.96
CA PRO A 11 -11.81 -28.88 -10.33
C PRO A 11 -11.22 -27.47 -10.47
N THR A 12 -11.27 -26.70 -9.39
CA THR A 12 -10.51 -25.46 -9.26
C THR A 12 -9.07 -25.88 -9.00
N ASP A 13 -8.23 -25.81 -10.02
CA ASP A 13 -6.79 -26.00 -9.87
C ASP A 13 -6.31 -25.06 -8.74
N PRO A 14 -5.63 -25.56 -7.70
CA PRO A 14 -5.19 -24.71 -6.60
C PRO A 14 -4.13 -23.76 -7.15
N LYS A 15 -4.53 -22.50 -7.34
CA LYS A 15 -3.62 -21.41 -7.69
C LYS A 15 -2.41 -21.48 -6.74
N PRO A 16 -1.16 -21.51 -7.26
CA PRO A 16 0.01 -21.60 -6.40
C PRO A 16 -0.02 -20.47 -5.37
N PRO A 17 0.48 -20.71 -4.14
CA PRO A 17 0.45 -19.70 -3.09
C PRO A 17 1.16 -18.44 -3.59
N ARG A 18 0.42 -17.33 -3.63
CA ARG A 18 1.00 -16.03 -4.00
C ARG A 18 2.05 -15.68 -2.95
N PRO A 19 3.25 -15.22 -3.33
CA PRO A 19 4.22 -14.76 -2.35
C PRO A 19 3.60 -13.62 -1.52
N PRO A 20 3.91 -13.53 -0.22
CA PRO A 20 3.31 -12.54 0.68
C PRO A 20 3.66 -11.10 0.30
N ILE A 21 4.71 -10.92 -0.50
CA ILE A 21 5.16 -9.65 -1.04
C ILE A 21 5.79 -9.87 -2.42
N SER A 22 5.74 -8.88 -3.30
CA SER A 22 6.37 -8.89 -4.62
C SER A 22 6.99 -7.54 -4.91
N GLU A 23 8.22 -7.52 -5.40
CA GLU A 23 8.85 -6.29 -5.89
C GLU A 23 8.21 -5.90 -7.23
N ILE A 24 7.74 -4.66 -7.33
CA ILE A 24 7.11 -4.14 -8.56
C ILE A 24 8.07 -3.25 -9.35
N THR A 25 8.95 -2.55 -8.66
CA THR A 25 10.06 -1.74 -9.17
C THR A 25 11.18 -1.73 -8.12
N PRO A 26 12.42 -1.37 -8.46
CA PRO A 26 13.53 -1.36 -7.50
C PRO A 26 13.16 -0.63 -6.20
N SER A 27 13.34 -1.32 -5.07
CA SER A 27 13.05 -0.78 -3.71
C SER A 27 11.57 -0.48 -3.42
N LEU A 28 10.64 -0.89 -4.29
CA LEU A 28 9.20 -0.73 -4.08
C LEU A 28 8.49 -2.08 -4.19
N TYR A 29 7.79 -2.42 -3.12
CA TYR A 29 7.17 -3.73 -2.95
C TYR A 29 5.66 -3.59 -2.76
N LEU A 30 4.92 -4.54 -3.33
CA LEU A 30 3.49 -4.70 -3.10
C LEU A 30 3.24 -5.98 -2.30
N GLY A 31 2.57 -5.84 -1.16
CA GLY A 31 2.23 -6.95 -0.27
C GLY A 31 0.72 -7.04 -0.02
N ASP A 32 0.27 -8.22 0.38
CA ASP A 32 -1.06 -8.40 0.95
C ASP A 32 -1.00 -8.24 2.49
N THR A 33 -2.16 -8.17 3.13
CA THR A 33 -2.30 -8.15 4.58
C THR A 33 -1.56 -9.33 5.19
N TRP A 34 -0.46 -9.07 5.89
CA TRP A 34 0.45 -10.11 6.36
C TRP A 34 -0.20 -10.95 7.47
N GLY A 35 -0.60 -12.18 7.15
CA GLY A 35 -0.86 -13.21 8.15
C GLY A 35 0.45 -13.83 8.63
N GLY A 36 0.98 -13.40 9.78
CA GLY A 36 2.19 -14.00 10.36
C GLY A 36 3.13 -13.04 11.09
N ASN A 37 4.45 -13.25 10.96
CA ASN A 37 5.53 -12.46 11.54
C ASN A 37 6.03 -11.41 10.53
N PRO A 38 5.40 -10.23 10.45
CA PRO A 38 5.70 -9.22 9.43
C PRO A 38 7.12 -8.68 9.53
N ILE A 39 7.70 -8.63 10.74
CA ILE A 39 9.05 -8.09 10.95
C ILE A 39 10.08 -8.83 10.11
N LYS A 40 10.01 -10.17 10.09
CA LYS A 40 10.96 -10.97 9.33
C LYS A 40 10.93 -10.62 7.83
N ILE A 41 9.74 -10.41 7.27
CA ILE A 41 9.56 -10.03 5.86
C ILE A 41 10.12 -8.62 5.61
N LEU A 42 9.88 -7.68 6.53
CA LEU A 42 10.43 -6.33 6.42
C LEU A 42 11.96 -6.34 6.46
N GLU A 43 12.55 -7.09 7.40
CA GLU A 43 14.00 -7.23 7.54
C GLU A 43 14.65 -7.90 6.33
N GLU A 44 14.10 -9.04 5.87
CA GLU A 44 14.65 -9.80 4.73
C GLU A 44 14.62 -9.01 3.42
N ASN A 45 13.65 -8.10 3.25
CA ASN A 45 13.51 -7.27 2.05
C ASN A 45 14.00 -5.83 2.27
N SER A 46 14.64 -5.54 3.41
CA SER A 46 15.14 -4.20 3.78
C SER A 46 14.08 -3.09 3.65
N ILE A 47 12.84 -3.39 4.05
CA ILE A 47 11.72 -2.46 3.96
C ILE A 47 11.78 -1.50 5.14
N THR A 48 12.03 -0.23 4.83
CA THR A 48 12.17 0.84 5.84
C THR A 48 10.89 1.63 6.05
N ALA A 49 9.96 1.60 5.09
CA ALA A 49 8.71 2.35 5.11
C ALA A 49 7.51 1.54 4.61
N ILE A 50 6.32 1.87 5.09
CA ILE A 50 5.09 1.14 4.79
C ILE A 50 3.95 2.12 4.49
N VAL A 51 3.25 1.88 3.38
CA VAL A 51 1.92 2.44 3.11
C VAL A 51 0.91 1.31 3.25
N ALA A 52 -0.10 1.48 4.11
CA ALA A 52 -1.21 0.53 4.18
C ALA A 52 -2.54 1.18 3.85
N LEU A 53 -3.27 0.50 2.98
CA LEU A 53 -4.59 0.86 2.50
C LEU A 53 -5.56 -0.19 3.04
N GLU A 54 -6.09 0.04 4.24
CA GLU A 54 -6.96 -0.92 4.93
C GLU A 54 -8.16 -0.18 5.53
N PRO A 55 -9.31 -0.86 5.74
CA PRO A 55 -10.49 -0.23 6.35
C PRO A 55 -10.21 0.28 7.77
N ASN A 56 -9.34 -0.41 8.50
CA ASN A 56 -8.99 -0.11 9.89
C ASN A 56 -7.51 -0.46 10.11
N LYS A 57 -6.88 0.14 11.11
CA LYS A 57 -5.54 -0.27 11.55
C LYS A 57 -5.62 -1.69 12.10
N GLY A 58 -5.12 -2.65 11.33
CA GLY A 58 -5.01 -4.04 11.75
C GLY A 58 -4.13 -4.26 12.99
N PRO A 59 -4.10 -5.49 13.53
CA PRO A 59 -3.33 -5.83 14.72
C PRO A 59 -1.82 -5.65 14.55
N ILE A 60 -1.31 -5.59 13.31
CA ILE A 60 0.10 -5.34 13.01
C ILE A 60 0.63 -3.98 13.51
N TRP A 61 -0.24 -2.97 13.61
CA TRP A 61 0.16 -1.61 13.97
C TRP A 61 0.48 -1.43 15.46
N GLY A 62 -0.01 -2.33 16.30
CA GLY A 62 0.09 -2.26 17.75
C GLY A 62 1.42 -2.71 18.34
N PRO A 63 1.98 -3.87 17.96
CA PRO A 63 3.14 -4.46 18.60
C PRO A 63 4.37 -3.55 18.67
N PRO A 64 5.09 -3.52 19.81
CA PRO A 64 6.25 -2.65 20.00
C PRO A 64 7.38 -2.88 19.00
N HIS A 65 7.61 -4.14 18.61
CA HIS A 65 8.67 -4.49 17.66
C HIS A 65 8.43 -3.87 16.28
N PHE A 66 7.18 -3.87 15.80
CA PHE A 66 6.81 -3.23 14.53
C PHE A 66 7.01 -1.72 14.61
N ARG A 67 6.57 -1.12 15.71
CA ARG A 67 6.74 0.33 15.95
C ARG A 67 8.19 0.77 16.13
N ALA A 68 9.06 -0.13 16.58
CA ALA A 68 10.50 0.12 16.69
C ALA A 68 11.20 0.01 15.34
N HIS A 69 10.75 -0.92 14.48
CA HIS A 69 11.30 -1.12 13.15
C HIS A 69 10.89 0.00 12.17
N VAL A 70 9.60 0.34 12.14
CA VAL A 70 9.05 1.39 11.26
C VAL A 70 8.61 2.60 12.09
N ARG A 71 9.38 3.68 12.01
CA ARG A 71 9.14 4.91 12.78
C ARG A 71 7.85 5.60 12.32
N PRO A 72 7.29 6.52 13.14
CA PRO A 72 6.11 7.29 12.77
C PRO A 72 6.18 8.03 11.43
N SER A 73 7.35 8.53 11.04
CA SER A 73 7.57 9.22 9.76
C SER A 73 7.71 8.26 8.57
N GLN A 74 7.88 6.97 8.81
CA GLN A 74 8.09 5.93 7.79
C GLN A 74 6.83 5.08 7.61
N ARG A 75 5.70 5.50 8.18
CA ARG A 75 4.44 4.78 8.08
C ARG A 75 3.31 5.70 7.68
N LEU A 76 2.61 5.31 6.63
CA LEU A 76 1.38 5.95 6.19
C LEU A 76 0.25 4.92 6.29
N PHE A 77 -0.79 5.27 7.03
CA PHE A 77 -2.03 4.50 7.08
C PHE A 77 -3.13 5.34 6.46
N LEU A 78 -3.82 4.76 5.48
CA LEU A 78 -5.00 5.35 4.87
C LEU A 78 -6.19 4.42 5.07
N ALA A 79 -7.27 4.95 5.63
CA ALA A 79 -8.53 4.23 5.72
C ALA A 79 -9.14 4.05 4.32
N CYS A 80 -8.97 2.86 3.76
CA CYS A 80 -9.40 2.51 2.41
C CYS A 80 -10.32 1.29 2.44
N LEU A 81 -11.51 1.43 1.87
CA LEU A 81 -12.45 0.37 1.59
C LEU A 81 -12.23 -0.09 0.14
N ASP A 82 -12.07 -1.40 -0.04
CA ASP A 82 -12.03 -2.00 -1.38
C ASP A 82 -13.44 -2.06 -1.96
N ASN A 83 -13.90 -0.94 -2.49
CA ASN A 83 -15.18 -0.83 -3.17
C ASN A 83 -15.12 0.19 -4.31
N SER A 84 -16.11 0.16 -5.19
CA SER A 84 -16.19 1.04 -6.35
C SER A 84 -16.66 2.46 -6.04
N THR A 85 -17.04 2.76 -4.79
CA THR A 85 -17.64 4.04 -4.41
C THR A 85 -16.65 4.97 -3.70
N GLN A 86 -15.59 4.44 -3.09
CA GLN A 86 -14.53 5.24 -2.50
C GLN A 86 -13.57 5.73 -3.59
N GLY A 87 -13.48 7.06 -3.74
CA GLY A 87 -12.52 7.67 -4.66
C GLY A 87 -11.10 7.58 -4.11
N MET A 88 -10.26 6.72 -4.69
CA MET A 88 -8.86 6.60 -4.29
C MET A 88 -7.94 7.67 -4.88
N LEU A 89 -8.37 8.28 -5.97
CA LEU A 89 -7.59 9.31 -6.66
C LEU A 89 -7.25 10.51 -5.77
N VAL A 90 -8.13 10.85 -4.81
CA VAL A 90 -7.91 11.99 -3.90
C VAL A 90 -6.76 11.77 -2.91
N HIS A 91 -6.31 10.52 -2.74
CA HIS A 91 -5.21 10.16 -1.84
C HIS A 91 -3.92 9.84 -2.59
N LEU A 92 -3.98 9.71 -3.91
CA LEU A 92 -2.85 9.23 -4.72
C LEU A 92 -1.66 10.20 -4.65
N GLU A 93 -1.90 11.50 -4.73
CA GLU A 93 -0.87 12.54 -4.61
C GLU A 93 -0.08 12.39 -3.30
N GLY A 94 -0.77 12.39 -2.16
CA GLY A 94 -0.11 12.23 -0.86
C GLY A 94 0.58 10.87 -0.66
N ILE A 95 0.10 9.81 -1.31
CA ILE A 95 0.78 8.50 -1.31
C ILE A 95 2.08 8.59 -2.12
N CYS A 96 2.04 9.19 -3.32
CA CYS A 96 3.20 9.40 -4.17
C CYS A 96 4.25 10.27 -3.48
N ASP A 97 3.85 11.42 -2.92
CA ASP A 97 4.74 12.31 -2.17
C ASP A 97 5.40 11.59 -0.98
N PHE A 98 4.64 10.75 -0.28
CA PHE A 98 5.19 9.93 0.79
C PHE A 98 6.24 8.95 0.26
N ILE A 99 5.93 8.20 -0.81
CA ILE A 99 6.87 7.24 -1.40
C ILE A 99 8.15 7.95 -1.85
N ASP A 100 8.03 9.05 -2.58
CA ASP A 100 9.16 9.85 -3.06
C ASP A 100 10.01 10.34 -1.88
N SER A 101 9.38 10.85 -0.82
CA SER A 101 10.11 11.30 0.38
C SER A 101 10.93 10.20 1.04
N GLN A 102 10.47 8.94 1.00
CA GLN A 102 11.20 7.82 1.58
C GLN A 102 12.35 7.37 0.67
N LEU A 103 12.14 7.40 -0.65
CA LEU A 103 13.17 7.03 -1.63
C LEU A 103 14.30 8.07 -1.68
N ASP A 104 13.97 9.38 -1.65
CA ASP A 104 14.96 10.46 -1.63
C ASP A 104 15.76 10.48 -0.32
N ALA A 105 15.11 10.17 0.82
CA ALA A 105 15.78 10.13 2.12
C ALA A 105 16.86 9.03 2.22
N GLU A 106 16.68 7.91 1.52
CA GLU A 106 17.68 6.84 1.44
C GLU A 106 18.87 7.21 0.53
N VAL A 107 18.64 8.09 -0.45
CA VAL A 107 19.68 8.49 -1.44
C VAL A 107 20.55 9.64 -0.92
N GLY A 108 20.15 10.35 0.14
CA GLY A 108 20.88 11.54 0.60
C GLY A 108 20.93 12.65 -0.46
N GLY A 109 19.98 12.62 -1.39
CA GLY A 109 19.83 13.62 -2.44
C GLY A 109 19.20 14.91 -1.89
N PRO A 110 19.49 16.07 -2.49
CA PRO A 110 18.78 17.30 -2.13
C PRO A 110 17.27 17.12 -2.37
N PRO A 111 16.40 17.78 -1.59
CA PRO A 111 14.96 17.71 -1.79
C PRO A 111 14.63 18.04 -3.25
N ARG A 112 13.87 17.17 -3.91
CA ARG A 112 13.31 17.50 -5.23
C ARG A 112 12.51 18.79 -5.08
N GLU A 113 13.01 19.85 -5.70
CA GLU A 113 12.24 21.06 -5.90
C GLU A 113 10.92 20.68 -6.57
N SER A 114 9.81 20.99 -5.90
CA SER A 114 8.49 20.90 -6.52
C SER A 114 8.49 21.88 -7.69
N ASP A 115 8.66 21.35 -8.90
CA ASP A 115 8.24 22.05 -10.11
C ASP A 115 6.71 22.19 -10.05
N GLY A 116 6.27 23.23 -9.35
CA GLY A 116 4.91 23.72 -9.36
C GLY A 116 4.59 24.28 -10.74
N GLU A 117 4.42 23.39 -11.71
CA GLU A 117 3.94 23.73 -13.04
C GLU A 117 2.44 24.02 -13.01
N GLY A 118 2.15 25.28 -12.67
CA GLY A 118 1.12 26.12 -13.28
C GLY A 118 -0.16 25.43 -13.76
N TYR A 119 -1.12 25.24 -12.85
CA TYR A 119 -2.52 25.35 -13.24
C TYR A 119 -2.85 26.84 -13.43
N ALA A 120 -2.67 27.33 -14.65
CA ALA A 120 -3.32 28.57 -15.07
C ALA A 120 -4.83 28.35 -15.04
N SER A 121 -5.52 28.99 -14.09
CA SER A 121 -6.99 29.03 -14.06
C SER A 121 -7.50 29.70 -15.34
N PRO A 122 -8.36 29.06 -16.14
CA PRO A 122 -8.86 29.64 -17.39
C PRO A 122 -10.07 30.58 -17.22
N PHE A 123 -10.35 31.05 -16.00
CA PHE A 123 -11.52 31.90 -15.75
C PHE A 123 -11.10 33.29 -15.27
N PRO A 124 -11.30 34.35 -16.08
CA PRO A 124 -11.17 35.71 -15.56
C PRO A 124 -12.28 35.97 -14.55
N ALA A 125 -11.90 36.55 -13.41
CA ALA A 125 -12.85 37.07 -12.43
C ALA A 125 -13.67 38.19 -13.10
N SER A 126 -14.99 38.00 -13.16
CA SER A 126 -15.91 39.09 -13.52
C SER A 126 -16.19 39.93 -12.27
N GLU A 127 -16.06 41.24 -12.44
CA GLU A 127 -16.33 42.32 -11.47
C GLU A 127 -17.84 42.46 -11.15
#